data_AF-A0A8H9ZRV2-F1
#
_entry.id   AF-A0A8H9ZRV2-F1
#
_cell.length_a   1.000
_cell.length_b   1.000
_cell.length_c   1.000
_cell.angle_alpha   90.00
_cell.angle_beta   90.00
_cell.angle_gamma   90.00
#
_symmetry.space_group_name_H-M   'P 1'
#
loop_
_entity.id
_entity.type
_entity.pdbx_description
1 polymer ?
#
loop_
_entity_poly.entity_id
_entity_poly.type
_entity_poly.pdbx_seq_one_letter_code
_entity_poly.pdbx_strand_id
1 'polypeptide(L)' 'MKCGATVVAWKWCEVSNMVDIEMIDEEEAMRMIRVSSRVTIRKYTERYNFPKPVRTYPKQYLRSAIVEWILNGGVNQKSS' A
#
# COMPACT_ATOMS: atom_id res chain seq x y z
N MET A 1 -8.90 28.01 -30.78
CA MET A 1 -9.31 27.06 -29.73
C MET A 1 -8.21 26.89 -28.70
N LYS A 2 -8.34 27.50 -27.52
CA LYS A 2 -7.63 27.12 -26.29
C LYS A 2 -8.54 27.50 -25.14
N CYS A 3 -9.32 26.56 -24.61
CA CYS A 3 -10.09 26.78 -23.39
C CYS A 3 -9.38 25.98 -22.29
N GLY A 4 -8.90 26.70 -21.28
CA GLY A 4 -7.90 26.26 -20.32
C GLY A 4 -8.34 25.10 -19.44
N ALA A 5 -7.39 24.21 -19.17
CA ALA A 5 -7.50 23.23 -18.11
C ALA A 5 -7.57 23.98 -16.76
N THR A 6 -8.67 23.76 -16.03
CA THR A 6 -8.91 24.35 -14.72
C THR A 6 -7.91 23.81 -13.69
N VAL A 7 -7.38 24.70 -12.84
CA VAL A 7 -6.41 24.38 -11.77
C VAL A 7 -6.88 23.23 -10.85
N VAL A 8 -8.20 23.06 -10.71
CA VAL A 8 -8.80 21.95 -9.96
C VAL A 8 -8.44 20.58 -10.56
N ALA A 9 -8.46 20.38 -11.88
CA ALA A 9 -8.15 19.09 -12.48
C ALA A 9 -6.71 18.61 -12.15
N TRP A 10 -5.77 19.56 -12.03
CA TRP A 10 -4.38 19.29 -11.70
C TRP A 10 -4.22 18.92 -10.22
N LYS A 11 -4.95 19.60 -9.32
CA LYS A 11 -5.00 19.30 -7.88
C LYS A 11 -5.53 17.88 -7.60
N TRP A 12 -6.52 17.42 -8.37
CA TRP A 12 -7.07 16.06 -8.23
C TRP A 12 -6.13 14.98 -8.79
N CYS A 13 -5.48 15.23 -9.94
CA CYS A 13 -4.46 14.31 -10.47
C CYS A 13 -3.24 14.17 -9.54
N GLU A 14 -2.82 15.24 -8.86
CA GLU A 14 -1.71 15.21 -7.90
C GLU A 14 -2.03 14.34 -6.67
N VAL A 15 -3.27 14.39 -6.16
CA VAL A 15 -3.72 13.56 -5.03
C VAL A 15 -3.86 12.08 -5.42
N SER A 16 -4.29 11.77 -6.65
CA SER A 16 -4.38 10.38 -7.13
C SER A 16 -3.01 9.75 -7.38
N ASN A 17 -2.00 10.52 -7.76
CA ASN A 17 -0.66 10.03 -8.09
C ASN A 17 0.27 9.89 -6.87
N MET A 18 -0.07 10.52 -5.74
CA MET A 18 0.77 10.51 -4.53
C MET A 18 0.72 9.17 -3.77
N VAL A 19 -0.32 8.36 -3.97
CA VAL A 19 -0.50 7.07 -3.28
C VAL A 19 0.33 5.95 -3.90
N ASP A 20 0.79 6.10 -5.15
CA ASP A 20 1.37 4.99 -5.91
C ASP A 20 2.83 4.67 -5.56
N ILE A 21 3.59 5.63 -5.00
CA ILE A 21 5.04 5.48 -4.76
C ILE A 21 5.47 5.80 -3.32
N GLU A 22 4.52 5.94 -2.39
CA GLU A 22 4.84 6.15 -0.98
C GLU A 22 5.41 4.87 -0.36
N MET A 23 6.68 4.93 0.09
CA MET A 23 7.30 3.85 0.86
C MET A 23 7.06 4.05 2.35
N ILE A 24 6.52 3.02 2.99
CA ILE A 24 6.28 2.98 4.44
C ILE A 24 7.20 1.94 5.08
N ASP A 25 7.53 2.14 6.36
CA ASP A 25 8.28 1.16 7.14
C ASP A 25 7.39 -0.01 7.60
N GLU A 26 8.02 -1.03 8.19
CA GLU A 26 7.30 -2.20 8.71
C GLU A 26 6.34 -1.85 9.86
N GLU A 27 6.62 -0.82 10.65
CA GLU A 27 5.78 -0.43 11.77
C GLU A 27 4.48 0.25 11.29
N GLU A 28 4.57 1.11 10.29
CA GLU A 28 3.42 1.72 9.64
C GLU A 28 2.59 0.67 8.89
N ALA A 29 3.21 -0.27 8.18
CA ALA A 29 2.51 -1.39 7.56
C ALA A 29 1.72 -2.20 8.60
N MET A 30 2.30 -2.42 9.78
CA MET A 30 1.65 -3.09 10.91
C MET A 30 0.47 -2.28 11.47
N ARG A 31 0.61 -0.95 11.60
CA ARG A 31 -0.48 -0.04 12.01
C ARG A 31 -1.65 -0.08 11.03
N MET A 32 -1.39 -0.07 9.72
CA MET A 32 -2.43 -0.11 8.68
C MET A 32 -3.32 -1.35 8.79
N ILE A 33 -2.75 -2.52 9.06
CA ILE A 33 -3.50 -3.77 9.22
C ILE A 33 -3.87 -4.10 10.67
N ARG A 34 -3.62 -3.17 11.60
CA ARG A 34 -3.91 -3.28 13.05
C ARG A 34 -3.29 -4.52 13.72
N VAL A 35 -2.03 -4.82 13.42
CA VAL A 35 -1.26 -5.86 14.10
C VAL A 35 -0.09 -5.27 14.86
N SER A 36 0.30 -5.91 15.97
CA SER A 36 1.44 -5.49 16.79
C SER A 36 2.67 -6.39 16.68
N SER A 37 2.56 -7.53 15.99
CA SER A 37 3.63 -8.51 15.90
C SER A 37 4.26 -8.59 14.50
N ARG A 38 5.57 -8.39 14.43
CA ARG A 38 6.38 -8.61 13.20
C ARG A 38 6.33 -10.06 12.73
N VAL A 39 6.13 -11.00 13.65
CA VAL A 39 5.95 -12.42 13.32
C VAL A 39 4.67 -12.63 12.52
N THR A 40 3.61 -11.86 12.81
CA THR A 40 2.36 -11.91 12.03
C THR A 40 2.59 -11.45 10.60
N ILE A 41 3.32 -10.35 10.39
CA ILE A 41 3.71 -9.89 9.04
C ILE A 41 4.44 -11.00 8.28
N ARG A 42 5.44 -11.65 8.91
CA ARG A 42 6.16 -12.77 8.29
C ARG A 42 5.21 -13.91 7.88
N LYS A 43 4.29 -14.32 8.76
CA LYS A 43 3.27 -15.35 8.45
C LYS A 43 2.37 -14.92 7.29
N TYR A 44 1.98 -13.65 7.25
CA TYR A 44 1.16 -13.08 6.18
C TYR A 44 1.88 -13.07 4.84
N THR A 45 3.18 -12.73 4.83
CA THR A 45 4.01 -12.79 3.62
C THR A 45 4.17 -14.22 3.12
N GLU A 46 4.31 -15.20 4.02
CA GLU A 46 4.54 -16.61 3.66
C GLU A 46 3.27 -17.34 3.21
N ARG A 47 2.10 -17.02 3.79
CA ARG A 47 0.87 -17.82 3.62
C ARG A 47 -0.33 -17.10 3.04
N TYR A 48 -0.35 -15.77 3.07
CA TYR A 48 -1.54 -14.97 2.76
C TYR A 48 -1.27 -13.89 1.71
N ASN A 49 -0.24 -14.10 0.87
CA ASN A 49 0.15 -13.20 -0.22
C ASN A 49 0.34 -11.74 0.19
N PHE A 50 0.73 -11.51 1.45
CA PHE A 50 1.04 -10.15 1.89
C PHE A 50 2.25 -9.62 1.13
N PRO A 51 2.26 -8.32 0.77
CA PRO A 51 3.33 -7.73 -0.02
C PRO A 51 4.72 -8.03 0.54
N LYS A 52 5.65 -8.42 -0.35
CA LYS A 52 7.06 -8.52 0.01
C LYS A 52 7.65 -7.12 0.17
N PRO A 53 8.59 -6.91 1.10
CA PRO A 53 9.23 -5.62 1.25
C PRO A 53 10.08 -5.31 0.02
N VAL A 54 10.08 -4.05 -0.41
CA VAL A 54 10.89 -3.52 -1.52
C VAL A 54 12.36 -3.41 -1.11
N ARG A 55 12.63 -3.12 0.17
CA ARG A 55 13.98 -3.11 0.75
C ARG A 55 14.05 -4.02 1.96
N THR A 56 15.19 -4.66 2.18
CA THR A 56 15.36 -5.61 3.30
C THR A 56 15.84 -4.93 4.58
N TYR A 57 16.72 -3.93 4.49
CA TYR A 57 17.31 -3.25 5.65
C TYR A 57 17.45 -1.72 5.37
N PRO A 58 16.57 -0.87 5.94
CA PRO A 58 15.37 -1.20 6.71
C PRO A 58 14.27 -1.80 5.83
N LYS A 59 13.35 -2.56 6.44
CA LYS A 59 12.20 -3.09 5.72
C LYS A 59 11.25 -1.98 5.31
N GLN A 60 11.00 -1.86 4.02
CA GLN A 60 10.08 -0.88 3.46
C GLN A 60 9.10 -1.55 2.51
N TYR A 61 7.86 -1.08 2.51
CA TYR A 61 6.76 -1.56 1.69
C TYR A 61 6.21 -0.41 0.87
N LEU A 62 5.70 -0.70 -0.32
CA LEU A 62 4.86 0.26 -1.01
C LEU A 62 3.50 0.30 -0.32
N ARG A 63 3.06 1.50 0.04
CA ARG A 63 1.77 1.70 0.68
C ARG A 63 0.62 1.22 -0.20
N SER A 64 0.70 1.47 -1.50
CA SER A 64 -0.25 1.01 -2.52
C SER A 64 -0.45 -0.51 -2.48
N ALA A 65 0.63 -1.28 -2.42
CA ALA A 65 0.57 -2.74 -2.36
C ALA A 65 -0.14 -3.27 -1.11
N ILE A 66 0.07 -2.60 0.05
CA ILE A 66 -0.62 -2.96 1.30
C ILE A 66 -2.12 -2.66 1.19
N VAL A 67 -2.48 -1.50 0.65
CA VAL A 67 -3.87 -1.11 0.42
C VAL A 67 -4.55 -2.09 -0.54
N GLU A 68 -3.90 -2.44 -1.64
CA GLU A 68 -4.41 -3.43 -2.60
C GLU A 68 -4.67 -4.78 -1.94
N TRP A 69 -3.73 -5.25 -1.10
CA TRP A 69 -3.90 -6.48 -0.35
C TRP A 69 -5.13 -6.42 0.58
N ILE A 70 -5.35 -5.29 1.27
CA ILE A 70 -6.54 -5.07 2.11
C ILE A 70 -7.81 -5.06 1.25
N LEU A 71 -7.82 -4.34 0.13
CA LEU A 71 -8.95 -4.25 -0.79
C LEU A 71 -9.31 -5.62 -1.40
N ASN A 72 -8.33 -6.49 -1.58
CA ASN A 72 -8.53 -7.86 -2.04
C ASN A 72 -9.09 -8.81 -0.95
N GLY A 73 -9.34 -8.32 0.27
CA GLY A 73 -9.87 -9.12 1.39
C GLY A 73 -8.84 -9.49 2.46
N GLY A 74 -7.61 -8.98 2.34
CA GLY A 74 -6.54 -9.20 3.32
C GLY A 74 -6.21 -10.68 3.46
N VAL A 75 -6.34 -11.22 4.67
CA VAL A 75 -6.09 -12.65 4.96
C VAL A 75 -7.05 -13.57 4.19
N ASN A 76 -8.28 -13.11 3.97
CA ASN A 76 -9.32 -13.86 3.25
C ASN A 76 -9.41 -13.33 1.81
N GLN A 77 -8.31 -13.44 1.06
CA GLN A 77 -8.28 -12.96 -0.32
C GLN A 77 -9.38 -13.62 -1.13
N LYS A 78 -10.04 -12.82 -1.98
CA LYS A 78 -11.00 -13.35 -2.95
C LYS A 78 -10.23 -14.32 -3.85
N SER A 79 -10.62 -15.59 -3.84
CA SER A 79 -10.12 -16.54 -4.85
C SER A 79 -10.59 -16.06 -6.21
N SER A 80 -9.69 -16.09 -7.20
CA SER A 80 -10.01 -15.84 -8.61
C SER A 80 -11.16 -16.71 -9.11
#